data_AF-A0A1W9G553-F1
#
_entry.id   AF-A0A1W9G553-F1
#
_cell.length_a   1.000
_cell.length_b   1.000
_cell.length_c   1.000
_cell.angle_alpha   90.00
_cell.angle_beta   90.00
_cell.angle_gamma   90.00
#
_symmetry.space_group_name_H-M   'P 1'
#
loop_
_entity.id
_entity.type
_entity.pdbx_description
1 polymer ?
#
loop_
_entity_poly.entity_id
_entity_poly.type
_entity_poly.pdbx_seq_one_letter_code
_entity_poly.pdbx_strand_id
1 'polypeptide(L)'
;MLERRWETTGSLTFSQALAVGDRMRGLGLKPAAPANDVICYVEEWTVKSVDDFDQLDPWATEDVTLIHVREQWRGDFFLLSGAYHTSYLRHQDVGTYCSISHPWRIRERLTLHEPKGMFWIGFRHAHSFIRIRLQARMVITPGETRGDGQRAQWLDERRAAFLDAIAVLELPVETAIEKDAVVLRPHDSAIPFFCSWPDAFGPCQFEYNTTDAYEFLVPASKLAATYTPEPAGVRAYLTGFSEAALAEFQAIEPAARVAYRCSVHCPLDELPDILDAIRPDGRLYATLCEFQTRDLLPEGEEASAIIGIVGGSGGFQIEVRLNRAPLDEEAMAGWLEQLIGHPVAYVPLPAFV
;
A
#
# COMPACT_ATOMS: atom_id res chain seq x y z
N MET A 1 5.87 5.31 -0.55
CA MET A 1 6.37 4.46 -1.66
C MET A 1 6.20 5.28 -2.93
N LEU A 2 7.32 5.84 -3.42
CA LEU A 2 7.41 6.84 -4.47
C LEU A 2 8.18 6.25 -5.63
N GLU A 3 7.60 5.22 -6.24
CA GLU A 3 8.32 4.36 -7.16
C GLU A 3 7.54 4.22 -8.46
N ARG A 4 8.26 4.38 -9.56
CA ARG A 4 7.84 3.96 -10.89
C ARG A 4 8.09 2.47 -10.98
N ARG A 5 7.12 1.73 -11.51
CA ARG A 5 7.14 0.27 -11.46
C ARG A 5 6.95 -0.35 -12.84
N TRP A 6 7.78 -1.34 -13.14
CA TRP A 6 7.67 -2.22 -14.29
C TRP A 6 7.63 -3.67 -13.83
N GLU A 7 6.89 -4.51 -14.54
CA GLU A 7 6.80 -5.95 -14.26
C GLU A 7 7.04 -6.73 -15.55
N THR A 8 7.58 -7.95 -15.43
CA THR A 8 7.70 -8.87 -16.58
C THR A 8 6.33 -9.23 -17.13
N THR A 9 6.19 -9.22 -18.46
CA THR A 9 4.89 -9.46 -19.13
C THR A 9 4.43 -10.92 -19.10
N GLY A 10 5.35 -11.85 -18.84
CA GLY A 10 5.08 -13.27 -18.68
C GLY A 10 5.48 -13.78 -17.30
N SER A 11 4.92 -14.94 -16.95
CA SER A 11 5.35 -15.70 -15.78
C SER A 11 6.68 -16.42 -16.06
N LEU A 12 7.48 -16.53 -15.02
CA LEU A 12 8.78 -17.16 -14.96
C LEU A 12 8.73 -18.35 -13.99
N THR A 13 9.56 -19.35 -14.25
CA THR A 13 9.93 -20.33 -13.22
C THR A 13 10.86 -19.68 -12.20
N PHE A 14 10.97 -20.26 -11.02
CA PHE A 14 11.89 -19.74 -10.01
C PHE A 14 13.35 -19.73 -10.49
N SER A 15 13.76 -20.76 -11.24
CA SER A 15 15.11 -20.79 -11.84
C SER A 15 15.35 -19.67 -12.85
N GLN A 16 14.31 -19.27 -13.62
CA GLN A 16 14.40 -18.11 -14.51
C GLN A 16 14.52 -16.80 -13.71
N ALA A 17 13.77 -16.68 -12.61
CA ALA A 17 13.90 -15.52 -11.72
C ALA A 17 15.30 -15.43 -11.09
N LEU A 18 15.89 -16.54 -10.65
CA LEU A 18 17.27 -16.57 -10.13
C LEU A 18 18.31 -16.23 -11.21
N ALA A 19 18.10 -16.63 -12.46
CA ALA A 19 19.01 -16.29 -13.56
C ALA A 19 19.10 -14.77 -13.81
N VAL A 20 18.07 -14.00 -13.44
CA VAL A 20 18.13 -12.53 -13.45
C VAL A 20 19.13 -12.03 -12.40
N GLY A 21 19.20 -12.66 -11.24
CA GLY A 21 20.24 -12.42 -10.23
C GLY A 21 21.63 -12.72 -10.79
N ASP A 22 21.84 -13.87 -11.42
CA ASP A 22 23.14 -14.18 -12.04
C ASP A 22 23.54 -13.16 -13.11
N ARG A 23 22.57 -12.68 -13.90
CA ARG A 23 22.77 -11.60 -14.86
C ARG A 23 23.19 -10.29 -14.18
N MET A 24 22.49 -9.88 -13.12
CA MET A 24 22.84 -8.68 -12.34
C MET A 24 24.28 -8.76 -11.80
N ARG A 25 24.66 -9.94 -11.29
CA ARG A 25 26.02 -10.20 -10.82
C ARG A 25 27.05 -10.09 -11.95
N GLY A 26 26.74 -10.61 -13.13
CA GLY A 26 27.57 -10.47 -14.34
C GLY A 26 27.77 -9.02 -14.78
N LEU A 27 26.82 -8.13 -14.45
CA LEU A 27 26.91 -6.68 -14.66
C LEU A 27 27.65 -5.94 -13.51
N GLY A 28 28.18 -6.65 -12.52
CA GLY A 28 28.92 -6.08 -11.40
C GLY A 28 28.06 -5.65 -10.21
N LEU A 29 26.75 -5.95 -10.22
CA LEU A 29 25.85 -5.68 -9.10
C LEU A 29 25.94 -6.77 -8.02
N LYS A 30 25.23 -6.56 -6.90
CA LYS A 30 25.25 -7.44 -5.72
C LYS A 30 23.85 -8.00 -5.40
N PRO A 31 23.30 -8.87 -6.27
CA PRO A 31 22.03 -9.52 -6.00
C PRO A 31 22.17 -10.54 -4.86
N ALA A 32 21.07 -10.75 -4.12
CA ALA A 32 20.95 -11.79 -3.12
C ALA A 32 21.27 -13.17 -3.74
N ALA A 33 22.09 -13.95 -3.04
CA ALA A 33 22.37 -15.34 -3.41
C ALA A 33 21.25 -16.25 -2.89
N PRO A 34 21.06 -17.46 -3.47
CA PRO A 34 20.05 -18.43 -3.03
C PRO A 34 20.01 -18.66 -1.50
N ALA A 35 21.17 -18.86 -0.89
CA ALA A 35 21.27 -19.12 0.56
C ALA A 35 21.24 -17.85 1.43
N ASN A 36 21.11 -16.65 0.85
CA ASN A 36 21.02 -15.43 1.64
C ASN A 36 19.63 -15.33 2.26
N ASP A 37 19.60 -14.96 3.53
CA ASP A 37 18.36 -14.58 4.22
C ASP A 37 17.79 -13.30 3.60
N VAL A 38 16.50 -13.33 3.30
CA VAL A 38 15.72 -12.23 2.73
C VAL A 38 14.42 -12.06 3.50
N ILE A 39 13.89 -10.84 3.48
CA ILE A 39 12.53 -10.57 3.96
C ILE A 39 11.58 -10.75 2.77
N CYS A 40 10.70 -11.72 2.88
CA CYS A 40 9.63 -12.03 1.95
C CYS A 40 8.32 -11.46 2.48
N TYR A 41 7.77 -10.46 1.80
CA TYR A 41 6.50 -9.86 2.20
C TYR A 41 5.33 -10.58 1.53
N VAL A 42 4.47 -11.19 2.34
CA VAL A 42 3.27 -11.92 1.92
C VAL A 42 2.06 -10.98 1.99
N GLU A 43 1.28 -10.92 0.93
CA GLU A 43 0.07 -10.11 0.80
C GLU A 43 -1.11 -10.89 0.24
N GLU A 44 -2.31 -10.44 0.61
CA GLU A 44 -3.60 -10.97 0.13
C GLU A 44 -3.74 -12.49 0.27
N TRP A 45 -3.04 -13.11 1.22
CA TRP A 45 -3.08 -14.55 1.43
C TRP A 45 -4.44 -14.96 2.00
N THR A 46 -5.34 -15.46 1.17
CA THR A 46 -6.70 -15.82 1.59
C THR A 46 -6.71 -17.16 2.27
N VAL A 47 -7.34 -17.20 3.44
CA VAL A 47 -7.45 -18.39 4.29
C VAL A 47 -8.90 -18.76 4.55
N LYS A 48 -9.15 -20.03 4.87
CA LYS A 48 -10.48 -20.54 5.24
C LYS A 48 -10.76 -20.34 6.71
N SER A 49 -9.72 -20.41 7.53
CA SER A 49 -9.77 -20.20 8.98
C SER A 49 -8.64 -19.30 9.46
N VAL A 50 -8.77 -18.72 10.64
CA VAL A 50 -7.69 -17.90 11.23
C VAL A 50 -6.45 -18.74 11.57
N ASP A 51 -6.64 -20.02 11.90
CA ASP A 51 -5.61 -20.99 12.25
C ASP A 51 -4.80 -21.46 11.02
N ASP A 52 -5.30 -21.20 9.80
CA ASP A 52 -4.57 -21.53 8.58
C ASP A 52 -3.24 -20.75 8.47
N PHE A 53 -3.03 -19.73 9.31
CA PHE A 53 -1.75 -19.03 9.46
C PHE A 53 -0.59 -19.97 9.81
N ASP A 54 -0.87 -21.06 10.55
CA ASP A 54 0.11 -22.08 10.97
C ASP A 54 0.85 -22.72 9.79
N GLN A 55 0.34 -22.59 8.55
CA GLN A 55 1.06 -23.00 7.34
C GLN A 55 2.40 -22.27 7.16
N LEU A 56 2.59 -21.10 7.80
CA LEU A 56 3.85 -20.36 7.81
C LEU A 56 4.72 -20.61 9.06
N ASP A 57 4.31 -21.50 9.98
CA ASP A 57 5.11 -21.89 11.16
C ASP A 57 6.55 -22.34 10.89
N PRO A 58 6.91 -22.92 9.72
CA PRO A 58 8.30 -23.24 9.42
C PRO A 58 9.24 -22.02 9.38
N TRP A 59 8.70 -20.81 9.23
CA TRP A 59 9.47 -19.57 9.09
C TRP A 59 9.19 -18.57 10.20
N ALA A 60 10.16 -17.70 10.47
CA ALA A 60 9.95 -16.58 11.37
C ALA A 60 9.09 -15.50 10.68
N THR A 61 8.04 -15.04 11.35
CA THR A 61 7.11 -14.03 10.80
C THR A 61 7.06 -12.76 11.65
N GLU A 62 6.83 -11.63 10.98
CA GLU A 62 6.70 -10.30 11.59
C GLU A 62 5.50 -9.54 11.00
N ASP A 63 5.02 -8.52 11.72
CA ASP A 63 3.92 -7.63 11.30
C ASP A 63 2.62 -8.35 10.87
N VAL A 64 2.36 -9.52 11.48
CA VAL A 64 1.21 -10.36 11.15
C VAL A 64 -0.09 -9.59 11.35
N THR A 65 -0.84 -9.46 10.25
CA THR A 65 -2.10 -8.73 10.21
C THR A 65 -3.17 -9.60 9.57
N LEU A 66 -4.22 -9.90 10.32
CA LEU A 66 -5.45 -10.46 9.77
C LEU A 66 -6.27 -9.37 9.09
N ILE A 67 -6.82 -9.68 7.93
CA ILE A 67 -7.62 -8.78 7.11
C ILE A 67 -8.98 -9.41 6.88
N HIS A 68 -10.03 -8.73 7.31
CA HIS A 68 -11.39 -9.04 6.88
C HIS A 68 -11.70 -8.25 5.62
N VAL A 69 -11.89 -8.94 4.49
CA VAL A 69 -12.22 -8.33 3.21
C VAL A 69 -13.71 -8.51 2.89
N ARG A 70 -14.39 -7.41 2.57
CA ARG A 70 -15.75 -7.40 2.03
C ARG A 70 -15.74 -6.75 0.66
N GLU A 71 -15.96 -7.58 -0.34
CA GLU A 71 -16.33 -7.07 -1.64
C GLU A 71 -17.81 -6.77 -1.65
N GLN A 72 -18.19 -5.72 -2.37
CA GLN A 72 -19.59 -5.36 -2.62
C GLN A 72 -20.41 -4.96 -1.38
N TRP A 73 -19.79 -4.44 -0.33
CA TRP A 73 -20.45 -4.08 0.92
C TRP A 73 -21.42 -2.90 0.77
N ARG A 74 -22.57 -2.95 1.46
CA ARG A 74 -23.69 -1.98 1.36
C ARG A 74 -24.33 -1.62 2.72
N GLY A 75 -23.61 -1.85 3.82
CA GLY A 75 -24.14 -1.67 5.17
C GLY A 75 -24.06 -0.23 5.69
N ASP A 76 -24.30 -0.09 6.99
CA ASP A 76 -24.03 1.15 7.73
C ASP A 76 -22.61 1.13 8.30
N PHE A 77 -21.80 2.12 7.94
CA PHE A 77 -20.39 2.15 8.29
C PHE A 77 -20.18 2.48 9.76
N PHE A 78 -21.11 3.23 10.38
CA PHE A 78 -21.09 3.51 11.81
C PHE A 78 -21.27 2.22 12.61
N LEU A 79 -22.23 1.39 12.23
CA LEU A 79 -22.47 0.10 12.90
C LEU A 79 -21.28 -0.85 12.73
N LEU A 80 -20.72 -0.91 11.52
CA LEU A 80 -19.55 -1.74 11.23
C LEU A 80 -18.35 -1.32 12.06
N SER A 81 -17.93 -0.05 11.94
CA SER A 81 -16.75 0.47 12.65
C SER A 81 -16.96 0.46 14.18
N GLY A 82 -18.18 0.71 14.66
CA GLY A 82 -18.52 0.62 16.08
C GLY A 82 -18.42 -0.80 16.64
N ALA A 83 -18.77 -1.83 15.85
CA ALA A 83 -18.60 -3.22 16.25
C ALA A 83 -17.11 -3.61 16.37
N TYR A 84 -16.29 -3.25 15.37
CA TYR A 84 -14.84 -3.44 15.45
C TYR A 84 -14.21 -2.68 16.62
N HIS A 85 -14.61 -1.44 16.83
CA HIS A 85 -14.16 -0.65 17.97
C HIS A 85 -14.51 -1.31 19.32
N THR A 86 -15.72 -1.86 19.43
CA THR A 86 -16.16 -2.54 20.66
C THR A 86 -15.31 -3.78 20.96
N SER A 87 -15.03 -4.61 19.94
CA SER A 87 -14.13 -5.76 20.11
C SER A 87 -12.70 -5.31 20.39
N TYR A 88 -12.21 -4.28 19.71
CA TYR A 88 -10.92 -3.67 19.96
C TYR A 88 -10.74 -3.25 21.43
N LEU A 89 -11.71 -2.55 22.03
CA LEU A 89 -11.61 -2.10 23.42
C LEU A 89 -11.47 -3.24 24.43
N ARG A 90 -11.97 -4.44 24.12
CA ARG A 90 -11.87 -5.61 24.99
C ARG A 90 -10.50 -6.28 24.93
N HIS A 91 -9.81 -6.18 23.79
CA HIS A 91 -8.61 -6.93 23.48
C HIS A 91 -7.39 -6.05 23.20
N GLN A 92 -7.50 -4.74 23.42
CA GLN A 92 -6.40 -3.82 23.15
C GLN A 92 -5.22 -4.05 24.09
N ASP A 93 -4.02 -3.93 23.55
CA ASP A 93 -2.76 -3.97 24.29
C ASP A 93 -1.72 -3.12 23.55
N VAL A 94 -0.57 -2.92 24.17
CA VAL A 94 0.59 -2.33 23.51
C VAL A 94 0.99 -3.21 22.32
N GLY A 95 0.92 -2.65 21.11
CA GLY A 95 1.25 -3.35 19.86
C GLY A 95 0.03 -3.84 19.08
N THR A 96 -1.19 -3.74 19.63
CA THR A 96 -2.39 -4.04 18.84
C THR A 96 -2.88 -2.84 18.04
N TYR A 97 -3.41 -3.12 16.85
CA TYR A 97 -3.88 -2.11 15.92
C TYR A 97 -5.09 -2.63 15.15
N CYS A 98 -6.21 -1.90 15.23
CA CYS A 98 -7.41 -2.15 14.44
C CYS A 98 -7.67 -0.97 13.51
N SER A 99 -7.93 -1.21 12.23
CA SER A 99 -8.40 -0.14 11.33
C SER A 99 -9.38 -0.67 10.30
N ILE A 100 -10.32 0.17 9.88
CA ILE A 100 -11.35 -0.16 8.90
C ILE A 100 -11.26 0.86 7.77
N SER A 101 -11.05 0.37 6.55
CA SER A 101 -10.93 1.17 5.35
C SER A 101 -12.22 1.19 4.54
N HIS A 102 -12.56 2.33 3.95
CA HIS A 102 -13.71 2.45 3.06
C HIS A 102 -13.45 3.51 1.97
N PRO A 103 -13.94 3.31 0.74
CA PRO A 103 -13.84 4.31 -0.33
C PRO A 103 -14.78 5.49 -0.08
N TRP A 104 -14.46 6.64 -0.64
CA TRP A 104 -15.34 7.80 -0.59
C TRP A 104 -15.29 8.56 -1.91
N ARG A 105 -16.32 9.34 -2.19
CA ARG A 105 -16.45 10.08 -3.44
C ARG A 105 -16.04 11.52 -3.25
N ILE A 106 -15.12 11.97 -4.09
CA ILE A 106 -14.75 13.39 -4.15
C ILE A 106 -15.79 14.10 -5.00
N ARG A 107 -16.38 15.17 -4.47
CA ARG A 107 -17.46 15.92 -5.14
C ARG A 107 -16.97 16.76 -6.30
N GLU A 108 -15.76 17.30 -6.16
CA GLU A 108 -15.13 18.13 -7.19
C GLU A 108 -14.78 17.32 -8.44
N ARG A 109 -14.84 17.98 -9.60
CA ARG A 109 -14.46 17.37 -10.87
C ARG A 109 -12.94 17.41 -11.02
N LEU A 110 -12.30 16.26 -10.88
CA LEU A 110 -10.85 16.12 -10.98
C LEU A 110 -10.43 15.60 -12.35
N THR A 111 -9.31 16.09 -12.87
CA THR A 111 -8.71 15.65 -14.14
C THR A 111 -7.41 14.87 -13.91
N LEU A 112 -6.65 15.23 -12.88
CA LEU A 112 -5.34 14.68 -12.56
C LEU A 112 -5.39 13.68 -11.39
N HIS A 113 -6.51 13.65 -10.66
CA HIS A 113 -6.78 12.68 -9.59
C HIS A 113 -7.96 11.77 -9.93
N GLU A 114 -7.99 10.61 -9.28
CA GLU A 114 -9.17 9.74 -9.32
C GLU A 114 -10.33 10.42 -8.58
N PRO A 115 -11.59 10.26 -9.05
CA PRO A 115 -12.77 10.86 -8.40
C PRO A 115 -13.16 10.14 -7.09
N LYS A 116 -12.34 9.19 -6.65
CA LYS A 116 -12.53 8.35 -5.47
C LYS A 116 -11.27 8.40 -4.64
N GLY A 117 -11.43 8.55 -3.33
CA GLY A 117 -10.37 8.37 -2.35
C GLY A 117 -10.64 7.16 -1.48
N MET A 118 -9.67 6.83 -0.62
CA MET A 118 -9.88 5.89 0.49
C MET A 118 -9.70 6.63 1.80
N PHE A 119 -10.43 6.19 2.81
CA PHE A 119 -10.16 6.57 4.18
C PHE A 119 -10.04 5.36 5.08
N TRP A 120 -9.36 5.54 6.21
CA TRP A 120 -9.30 4.58 7.30
C TRP A 120 -9.71 5.29 8.58
N ILE A 121 -10.57 4.66 9.36
CA ILE A 121 -10.65 4.91 10.80
C ILE A 121 -9.80 3.83 11.48
N GLY A 122 -9.00 4.19 12.47
CA GLY A 122 -8.31 3.18 13.25
C GLY A 122 -8.09 3.55 14.70
N PHE A 123 -7.79 2.51 15.46
CA PHE A 123 -7.77 2.45 16.90
C PHE A 123 -6.44 1.83 17.33
N ARG A 124 -5.74 2.56 18.20
CA ARG A 124 -4.49 2.14 18.85
C ARG A 124 -4.60 2.42 20.34
N HIS A 125 -3.72 1.78 21.12
CA HIS A 125 -3.78 1.84 22.57
C HIS A 125 -3.85 3.27 23.13
N ALA A 126 -3.16 4.22 22.49
CA ALA A 126 -3.05 5.61 22.97
C ALA A 126 -3.89 6.63 22.19
N HIS A 127 -4.42 6.29 21.01
CA HIS A 127 -5.14 7.23 20.16
C HIS A 127 -5.99 6.53 19.11
N SER A 128 -6.99 7.26 18.63
CA SER A 128 -7.68 6.97 17.37
C SER A 128 -7.12 7.86 16.27
N PHE A 129 -7.30 7.44 15.02
CA PHE A 129 -6.92 8.23 13.86
C PHE A 129 -7.94 8.12 12.75
N ILE A 130 -7.98 9.16 11.92
CA ILE A 130 -8.57 9.11 10.59
C ILE A 130 -7.52 9.44 9.54
N ARG A 131 -7.37 8.56 8.56
CA ARG A 131 -6.42 8.72 7.45
C ARG A 131 -7.19 8.88 6.16
N ILE A 132 -6.83 9.89 5.36
CA ILE A 132 -7.40 10.14 4.03
C ILE A 132 -6.32 9.96 3.00
N ARG A 133 -6.54 9.11 2.01
CA ARG A 133 -5.65 8.89 0.88
C ARG A 133 -6.33 9.23 -0.44
N LEU A 134 -5.64 10.03 -1.24
CA LEU A 134 -6.01 10.36 -2.61
C LEU A 134 -5.08 9.63 -3.58
N GLN A 135 -5.64 9.31 -4.75
CA GLN A 135 -4.89 8.72 -5.84
C GLN A 135 -4.77 9.71 -7.01
N ALA A 136 -3.54 9.90 -7.50
CA ALA A 136 -3.30 10.59 -8.75
C ALA A 136 -3.44 9.60 -9.93
N ARG A 137 -3.96 10.08 -11.06
CA ARG A 137 -4.05 9.29 -12.30
C ARG A 137 -2.69 9.02 -12.94
N MET A 138 -1.69 9.79 -12.53
CA MET A 138 -0.32 9.71 -12.99
C MET A 138 0.62 9.88 -11.81
N VAL A 139 1.73 9.14 -11.85
CA VAL A 139 2.84 9.28 -10.90
C VAL A 139 4.01 9.94 -11.64
N ILE A 140 4.42 11.10 -11.15
CA ILE A 140 5.60 11.84 -11.60
C ILE A 140 6.48 11.97 -10.37
N THR A 141 7.70 11.45 -10.43
CA THR A 141 8.55 11.41 -9.24
C THR A 141 9.23 12.76 -8.97
N PRO A 142 9.68 13.02 -7.73
CA PRO A 142 10.41 14.25 -7.41
C PRO A 142 11.66 14.41 -8.28
N GLY A 143 11.77 15.58 -8.93
CA GLY A 143 12.86 15.94 -9.84
C GLY A 143 12.49 15.88 -11.32
N GLU A 144 11.41 15.19 -11.69
CA GLU A 144 10.93 15.18 -13.08
C GLU A 144 10.16 16.46 -13.42
N THR A 145 10.45 17.06 -14.58
CA THR A 145 9.86 18.35 -15.01
C THR A 145 8.64 18.20 -15.93
N ARG A 146 8.36 17.00 -16.43
CA ARG A 146 7.26 16.74 -17.39
C ARG A 146 5.87 17.08 -16.87
N GLY A 147 5.71 17.19 -15.54
CA GLY A 147 4.45 17.60 -14.89
C GLY A 147 4.33 19.11 -14.66
N ASP A 148 5.37 19.91 -14.92
CA ASP A 148 5.42 21.30 -14.47
C ASP A 148 4.32 22.16 -15.09
N GLY A 149 3.96 21.91 -16.36
CA GLY A 149 2.86 22.60 -17.03
C GLY A 149 1.48 22.37 -16.41
N GLN A 150 1.31 21.30 -15.62
CA GLN A 150 0.06 20.94 -14.94
C GLN A 150 0.14 21.12 -13.41
N ARG A 151 1.29 21.56 -12.88
CA ARG A 151 1.57 21.59 -11.43
C ARG A 151 0.56 22.43 -10.65
N ALA A 152 0.23 23.62 -11.15
CA ALA A 152 -0.75 24.50 -10.50
C ALA A 152 -2.13 23.82 -10.39
N GLN A 153 -2.65 23.29 -11.50
CA GLN A 153 -3.92 22.56 -11.51
C GLN A 153 -3.90 21.36 -10.56
N TRP A 154 -2.80 20.62 -10.54
CA TRP A 154 -2.65 19.46 -9.66
C TRP A 154 -2.68 19.83 -8.18
N LEU A 155 -1.99 20.91 -7.77
CA LEU A 155 -2.04 21.41 -6.40
C LEU A 155 -3.45 21.87 -6.02
N ASP A 156 -4.14 22.57 -6.93
CA ASP A 156 -5.52 23.02 -6.73
C ASP A 156 -6.48 21.83 -6.57
N GLU A 157 -6.42 20.84 -7.46
CA GLU A 157 -7.24 19.62 -7.39
C GLU A 157 -6.97 18.84 -6.10
N ARG A 158 -5.70 18.66 -5.73
CA ARG A 158 -5.30 17.98 -4.49
C ARG A 158 -5.85 18.70 -3.26
N ARG A 159 -5.67 20.02 -3.20
CA ARG A 159 -6.15 20.85 -2.10
C ARG A 159 -7.67 20.79 -1.99
N ALA A 160 -8.38 20.90 -3.12
CA ALA A 160 -9.83 20.82 -3.16
C ALA A 160 -10.35 19.45 -2.69
N ALA A 161 -9.71 18.36 -3.13
CA ALA A 161 -10.06 17.01 -2.68
C ALA A 161 -9.84 16.81 -1.17
N PHE A 162 -8.72 17.28 -0.61
CA PHE A 162 -8.52 17.19 0.85
C PHE A 162 -9.50 18.09 1.63
N LEU A 163 -9.78 19.30 1.14
CA LEU A 163 -10.80 20.18 1.71
C LEU A 163 -12.18 19.53 1.76
N ASP A 164 -12.55 18.79 0.73
CA ASP A 164 -13.82 18.08 0.67
C ASP A 164 -13.93 17.06 1.82
N ALA A 165 -12.91 16.23 2.01
CA ALA A 165 -12.84 15.30 3.14
C ALA A 165 -12.83 16.02 4.50
N ILE A 166 -11.99 17.05 4.66
CA ILE A 166 -11.89 17.84 5.91
C ILE A 166 -13.25 18.45 6.28
N ALA A 167 -13.98 18.99 5.31
CA ALA A 167 -15.29 19.60 5.53
C ALA A 167 -16.35 18.56 5.95
N VAL A 168 -16.39 17.39 5.31
CA VAL A 168 -17.33 16.32 5.67
C VAL A 168 -17.03 15.74 7.05
N LEU A 169 -15.74 15.63 7.38
CA LEU A 169 -15.25 15.12 8.65
C LEU A 169 -15.28 16.15 9.78
N GLU A 170 -15.54 17.43 9.45
CA GLU A 170 -15.54 18.55 10.40
C GLU A 170 -14.18 18.69 11.14
N LEU A 171 -13.06 18.35 10.47
CA LEU A 171 -11.74 18.41 11.10
C LEU A 171 -11.26 19.86 11.23
N PRO A 172 -10.63 20.24 12.36
CA PRO A 172 -10.08 21.58 12.57
C PRO A 172 -8.72 21.71 11.87
N VAL A 173 -8.73 21.68 10.53
CA VAL A 173 -7.53 21.71 9.68
C VAL A 173 -7.66 22.81 8.64
N GLU A 174 -6.67 23.71 8.60
CA GLU A 174 -6.51 24.71 7.57
C GLU A 174 -5.69 24.18 6.40
N THR A 175 -5.84 24.82 5.23
CA THR A 175 -5.05 24.50 4.05
C THR A 175 -4.56 25.73 3.28
N ALA A 176 -3.32 25.65 2.82
CA ALA A 176 -2.69 26.62 1.94
C ALA A 176 -1.92 25.92 0.81
N ILE A 177 -1.53 26.70 -0.19
CA ILE A 177 -0.48 26.33 -1.13
C ILE A 177 0.73 27.20 -0.81
N GLU A 178 1.84 26.57 -0.44
CA GLU A 178 3.09 27.25 -0.09
C GLU A 178 4.26 26.57 -0.78
N LYS A 179 5.11 27.36 -1.45
CA LYS A 179 6.32 26.86 -2.14
C LYS A 179 6.01 25.63 -3.03
N ASP A 180 4.96 25.75 -3.84
CA ASP A 180 4.51 24.70 -4.76
C ASP A 180 4.11 23.37 -4.10
N ALA A 181 3.69 23.41 -2.84
CA ALA A 181 3.15 22.28 -2.11
C ALA A 181 1.81 22.62 -1.43
N VAL A 182 0.90 21.65 -1.38
CA VAL A 182 -0.28 21.74 -0.52
C VAL A 182 0.19 21.55 0.91
N VAL A 183 -0.17 22.47 1.79
CA VAL A 183 0.08 22.37 3.23
C VAL A 183 -1.24 22.24 3.95
N LEU A 184 -1.31 21.30 4.90
CA LEU A 184 -2.43 21.10 5.80
C LEU A 184 -1.93 21.34 7.23
N ARG A 185 -2.66 22.10 8.04
CA ARG A 185 -2.28 22.43 9.42
C ARG A 185 -3.44 22.24 10.37
N PRO A 186 -3.33 21.43 11.43
CA PRO A 186 -4.34 21.41 12.48
C PRO A 186 -4.36 22.76 13.20
N HIS A 187 -5.53 23.20 13.65
CA HIS A 187 -5.67 24.43 14.45
C HIS A 187 -4.89 24.33 15.76
N ASP A 188 -4.84 23.14 16.35
CA ASP A 188 -4.00 22.82 17.50
C ASP A 188 -2.74 22.09 17.02
N SER A 189 -1.59 22.76 17.09
CA SER A 189 -0.29 22.20 16.73
C SER A 189 0.20 21.09 17.66
N ALA A 190 -0.42 20.91 18.84
CA ALA A 190 -0.09 19.81 19.75
C ALA A 190 -0.65 18.46 19.27
N ILE A 191 -1.64 18.47 18.38
CA ILE A 191 -2.25 17.26 17.85
C ILE A 191 -1.30 16.63 16.82
N PRO A 192 -0.93 15.35 16.98
CA PRO A 192 -0.13 14.65 15.99
C PRO A 192 -0.86 14.59 14.65
N PHE A 193 -0.27 15.21 13.63
CA PHE A 193 -0.83 15.29 12.29
C PHE A 193 0.24 14.92 11.28
N PHE A 194 -0.01 13.87 10.50
CA PHE A 194 0.96 13.33 9.56
C PHE A 194 0.52 13.61 8.14
N CYS A 195 1.45 14.11 7.35
CA CYS A 195 1.27 14.37 5.95
C CYS A 195 2.29 13.55 5.18
N SER A 196 1.82 12.73 4.24
CA SER A 196 2.68 11.95 3.38
C SER A 196 2.24 12.17 1.94
N TRP A 197 2.96 13.03 1.24
CA TRP A 197 2.83 13.22 -0.19
C TRP A 197 4.21 13.39 -0.83
N PRO A 198 4.35 13.02 -2.10
CA PRO A 198 5.50 13.44 -2.88
C PRO A 198 5.48 14.96 -3.07
N ASP A 199 6.67 15.56 -3.17
CA ASP A 199 6.91 16.90 -3.76
C ASP A 199 6.63 16.93 -5.29
N ALA A 200 5.86 15.96 -5.78
CA ALA A 200 5.59 15.64 -7.17
C ALA A 200 4.27 14.85 -7.29
N PHE A 201 3.84 14.51 -8.51
CA PHE A 201 2.53 13.90 -8.76
C PHE A 201 2.50 12.45 -8.25
N GLY A 202 1.49 12.11 -7.45
CA GLY A 202 1.37 10.75 -6.95
C GLY A 202 0.36 10.61 -5.81
N PRO A 203 0.22 9.40 -5.26
CA PRO A 203 -0.62 9.14 -4.10
C PRO A 203 -0.20 10.02 -2.93
N CYS A 204 -1.18 10.57 -2.24
CA CYS A 204 -0.94 11.42 -1.09
C CYS A 204 -1.94 11.10 0.01
N GLN A 205 -1.54 11.32 1.24
CA GLN A 205 -2.42 11.12 2.39
C GLN A 205 -2.13 12.11 3.51
N PHE A 206 -3.13 12.31 4.35
CA PHE A 206 -2.92 12.82 5.70
C PHE A 206 -3.51 11.86 6.73
N GLU A 207 -3.04 11.95 7.96
CA GLU A 207 -3.59 11.28 9.12
C GLU A 207 -3.74 12.28 10.26
N TYR A 208 -4.95 12.34 10.80
CA TYR A 208 -5.30 13.18 11.94
C TYR A 208 -5.59 12.29 13.15
N ASN A 209 -4.93 12.57 14.26
CA ASN A 209 -5.02 11.77 15.48
C ASN A 209 -5.82 12.46 16.57
N THR A 210 -6.39 11.67 17.47
CA THR A 210 -7.05 12.16 18.70
C THR A 210 -6.96 11.13 19.81
N THR A 211 -6.98 11.60 21.05
CA THR A 211 -7.05 10.72 22.23
C THR A 211 -8.46 10.22 22.51
N ASP A 212 -9.50 10.83 21.91
CA ASP A 212 -10.87 10.34 22.04
C ASP A 212 -11.12 9.13 21.12
N ALA A 213 -11.32 7.96 21.74
CA ALA A 213 -11.52 6.72 21.02
C ALA A 213 -12.74 6.74 20.06
N TYR A 214 -13.74 7.59 20.33
CA TYR A 214 -15.02 7.62 19.61
C TYR A 214 -15.14 8.73 18.56
N GLU A 215 -14.25 9.72 18.58
CA GLU A 215 -14.39 10.99 17.84
C GLU A 215 -14.70 10.79 16.35
N PHE A 216 -14.05 9.81 15.71
CA PHE A 216 -14.17 9.62 14.27
C PHE A 216 -15.31 8.69 13.84
N LEU A 217 -16.01 7.98 14.73
CA LEU A 217 -17.03 7.00 14.34
C LEU A 217 -18.14 7.64 13.49
N VAL A 218 -18.69 8.77 13.96
CA VAL A 218 -19.78 9.48 13.26
C VAL A 218 -19.27 10.27 12.04
N PRO A 219 -18.18 11.06 12.13
CA PRO A 219 -17.62 11.72 10.94
C PRO A 219 -17.26 10.75 9.81
N ALA A 220 -16.62 9.62 10.13
CA ALA A 220 -16.23 8.62 9.13
C ALA A 220 -17.46 8.01 8.43
N SER A 221 -18.58 7.81 9.12
CA SER A 221 -19.81 7.32 8.49
C SER A 221 -20.43 8.35 7.54
N LYS A 222 -20.33 9.66 7.84
CA LYS A 222 -20.72 10.72 6.89
C LYS A 222 -19.88 10.66 5.61
N LEU A 223 -18.57 10.43 5.74
CA LEU A 223 -17.67 10.31 4.59
C LEU A 223 -17.94 9.03 3.78
N ALA A 224 -18.17 7.89 4.43
CA ALA A 224 -18.58 6.65 3.77
C ALA A 224 -19.85 6.83 2.94
N ALA A 225 -20.83 7.56 3.47
CA ALA A 225 -22.12 7.79 2.82
C ALA A 225 -22.01 8.52 1.47
N THR A 226 -20.91 9.24 1.21
CA THR A 226 -20.64 9.87 -0.09
C THR A 226 -20.47 8.87 -1.24
N TYR A 227 -20.18 7.60 -0.91
CA TYR A 227 -19.97 6.54 -1.89
C TYR A 227 -21.30 5.89 -2.36
N THR A 228 -22.36 6.00 -1.57
CA THR A 228 -23.70 5.50 -1.89
C THR A 228 -24.19 6.03 -3.25
N PRO A 229 -24.89 5.22 -4.08
CA PRO A 229 -25.35 3.84 -3.83
C PRO A 229 -24.37 2.76 -4.32
N GLU A 230 -23.11 3.12 -4.61
CA GLU A 230 -22.14 2.15 -5.09
C GLU A 230 -21.77 1.16 -3.97
N PRO A 231 -21.64 -0.12 -4.30
CA PRO A 231 -21.16 -1.11 -3.34
C PRO A 231 -19.65 -0.89 -3.10
N ALA A 232 -19.23 -0.92 -1.84
CA ALA A 232 -17.87 -0.59 -1.43
C ALA A 232 -17.00 -1.84 -1.22
N GLY A 233 -15.71 -1.72 -1.51
CA GLY A 233 -14.69 -2.64 -1.01
C GLY A 233 -14.26 -2.18 0.38
N VAL A 234 -14.57 -2.97 1.42
CA VAL A 234 -14.25 -2.63 2.82
C VAL A 234 -13.25 -3.64 3.35
N ARG A 235 -12.21 -3.15 4.03
CA ARG A 235 -11.18 -4.00 4.66
C ARG A 235 -11.00 -3.60 6.11
N ALA A 236 -11.02 -4.56 7.02
CA ALA A 236 -10.62 -4.35 8.40
C ALA A 236 -9.28 -5.04 8.66
N TYR A 237 -8.31 -4.31 9.19
CA TYR A 237 -6.95 -4.77 9.47
C TYR A 237 -6.80 -4.94 10.98
N LEU A 238 -6.36 -6.12 11.39
CA LEU A 238 -6.25 -6.56 12.78
C LEU A 238 -4.83 -7.06 13.01
N THR A 239 -3.99 -6.22 13.61
CA THR A 239 -2.58 -6.52 13.85
C THR A 239 -2.34 -6.75 15.34
N GLY A 240 -1.56 -7.78 15.67
CA GLY A 240 -1.09 -8.04 17.05
C GLY A 240 -2.11 -8.65 18.01
N PHE A 241 -3.30 -9.05 17.55
CA PHE A 241 -4.31 -9.68 18.41
C PHE A 241 -4.06 -11.18 18.57
N SER A 242 -4.36 -11.72 19.76
CA SER A 242 -4.39 -13.17 20.00
C SER A 242 -5.45 -13.88 19.15
N GLU A 243 -5.28 -15.17 18.88
CA GLU A 243 -6.27 -16.02 18.18
C GLU A 243 -7.69 -15.91 18.76
N ALA A 244 -7.82 -15.94 20.09
CA ALA A 244 -9.11 -15.80 20.76
C ALA A 244 -9.80 -14.47 20.43
N ALA A 245 -9.03 -13.38 20.38
CA ALA A 245 -9.54 -12.08 19.99
C ALA A 245 -9.89 -12.03 18.49
N LEU A 246 -9.08 -12.64 17.62
CA LEU A 246 -9.36 -12.73 16.18
C LEU A 246 -10.67 -13.49 15.91
N ALA A 247 -10.95 -14.55 16.65
CA ALA A 247 -12.22 -15.28 16.57
C ALA A 247 -13.43 -14.39 16.96
N GLU A 248 -13.29 -13.53 17.97
CA GLU A 248 -14.34 -12.55 18.31
C GLU A 248 -14.53 -11.49 17.21
N PHE A 249 -13.45 -11.02 16.58
CA PHE A 249 -13.57 -10.11 15.44
C PHE A 249 -14.27 -10.78 14.26
N GLN A 250 -14.02 -12.07 14.00
CA GLN A 250 -14.66 -12.80 12.91
C GLN A 250 -16.19 -12.88 13.10
N ALA A 251 -16.66 -12.93 14.35
CA ALA A 251 -18.08 -12.94 14.68
C ALA A 251 -18.82 -11.63 14.34
N ILE A 252 -18.11 -10.51 14.20
CA ILE A 252 -18.70 -9.22 13.78
C ILE A 252 -19.33 -9.35 12.40
N GLU A 253 -18.65 -10.06 11.49
CA GLU A 253 -19.05 -10.19 10.11
C GLU A 253 -18.64 -11.57 9.56
N PRO A 254 -19.42 -12.63 9.84
CA PRO A 254 -19.07 -14.01 9.49
C PRO A 254 -18.92 -14.27 7.98
N ALA A 255 -19.53 -13.43 7.13
CA ALA A 255 -19.43 -13.54 5.67
C ALA A 255 -18.09 -13.00 5.11
N ALA A 256 -17.12 -12.74 5.97
CA ALA A 256 -15.79 -12.32 5.57
C ALA A 256 -15.10 -13.28 4.63
N ARG A 257 -14.46 -12.72 3.61
CA ARG A 257 -13.19 -13.31 3.20
C ARG A 257 -12.14 -12.90 4.22
N VAL A 258 -11.37 -13.87 4.68
CA VAL A 258 -10.28 -13.68 5.64
C VAL A 258 -8.96 -13.81 4.89
N ALA A 259 -8.04 -12.89 5.10
CA ALA A 259 -6.72 -12.94 4.49
C ALA A 259 -5.64 -12.47 5.46
N TYR A 260 -4.42 -12.96 5.29
CA TYR A 260 -3.25 -12.50 6.04
C TYR A 260 -2.32 -11.67 5.16
N ARG A 261 -1.59 -10.77 5.84
CA ARG A 261 -0.32 -10.23 5.36
C ARG A 261 0.71 -10.31 6.49
N CYS A 262 1.96 -10.54 6.13
CA CYS A 262 3.07 -10.57 7.07
C CYS A 262 4.40 -10.45 6.32
N SER A 263 5.48 -10.24 7.08
CA SER A 263 6.84 -10.44 6.59
C SER A 263 7.32 -11.81 7.05
N VAL A 264 7.97 -12.57 6.17
CA VAL A 264 8.54 -13.89 6.42
C VAL A 264 10.05 -13.79 6.21
N HIS A 265 10.84 -14.25 7.19
CA HIS A 265 12.30 -14.32 7.07
C HIS A 265 12.68 -15.72 6.57
N CYS A 266 13.35 -15.79 5.42
CA CYS A 266 13.74 -17.04 4.79
C CYS A 266 14.97 -16.88 3.90
N PRO A 267 15.74 -17.95 3.66
CA PRO A 267 16.61 -18.04 2.49
C PRO A 267 15.87 -17.74 1.19
N LEU A 268 16.53 -17.08 0.24
CA LEU A 268 15.95 -16.75 -1.06
C LEU A 268 15.46 -18.00 -1.82
N ASP A 269 16.15 -19.13 -1.71
CA ASP A 269 15.77 -20.37 -2.37
C ASP A 269 14.55 -21.10 -1.76
N GLU A 270 14.04 -20.63 -0.63
CA GLU A 270 12.80 -21.13 -0.01
C GLU A 270 11.54 -20.37 -0.47
N LEU A 271 11.68 -19.33 -1.31
CA LEU A 271 10.52 -18.63 -1.89
C LEU A 271 9.49 -19.54 -2.58
N PRO A 272 9.88 -20.62 -3.31
CA PRO A 272 8.92 -21.59 -3.84
C PRO A 272 8.09 -22.29 -2.76
N ASP A 273 8.71 -22.64 -1.63
CA ASP A 273 8.04 -23.34 -0.54
C ASP A 273 7.05 -22.41 0.18
N ILE A 274 7.44 -21.14 0.37
CA ILE A 274 6.52 -20.10 0.88
C ILE A 274 5.37 -19.87 -0.10
N LEU A 275 5.67 -19.76 -1.40
CA LEU A 275 4.63 -19.57 -2.42
C LEU A 275 3.64 -20.74 -2.41
N ASP A 276 4.12 -21.96 -2.22
CA ASP A 276 3.29 -23.16 -2.12
C ASP A 276 2.44 -23.18 -0.83
N ALA A 277 2.97 -22.71 0.30
CA ALA A 277 2.26 -22.57 1.57
C ALA A 277 1.10 -21.54 1.50
N ILE A 278 1.26 -20.47 0.71
CA ILE A 278 0.24 -19.41 0.58
C ILE A 278 -0.75 -19.62 -0.58
N ARG A 279 -0.76 -20.80 -1.21
CA ARG A 279 -1.73 -21.15 -2.26
C ARG A 279 -3.15 -21.33 -1.69
N PRO A 280 -4.19 -21.21 -2.52
CA PRO A 280 -4.17 -20.82 -3.94
C PRO A 280 -4.10 -19.31 -4.17
N ASP A 281 -4.37 -18.53 -3.13
CA ASP A 281 -4.60 -17.10 -3.16
C ASP A 281 -3.59 -16.45 -2.22
N GLY A 282 -2.54 -15.86 -2.77
CA GLY A 282 -1.48 -15.19 -2.03
C GLY A 282 -0.44 -14.64 -2.99
N ARG A 283 0.13 -13.50 -2.65
CA ARG A 283 1.25 -12.89 -3.37
C ARG A 283 2.42 -12.75 -2.41
N LEU A 284 3.62 -12.99 -2.91
CA LEU A 284 4.83 -12.67 -2.17
C LEU A 284 5.73 -11.72 -2.95
N TYR A 285 6.54 -10.96 -2.23
CA TYR A 285 7.55 -10.07 -2.78
C TYR A 285 8.83 -10.20 -1.97
N ALA A 286 9.97 -10.41 -2.63
CA ALA A 286 11.29 -10.35 -2.01
C ALA A 286 12.24 -9.52 -2.87
N THR A 287 13.08 -8.71 -2.21
CA THR A 287 14.10 -7.91 -2.89
C THR A 287 15.24 -8.81 -3.35
N LEU A 288 15.51 -8.80 -4.66
CA LEU A 288 16.63 -9.54 -5.25
C LEU A 288 17.90 -8.68 -5.34
N CYS A 289 17.79 -7.41 -5.73
CA CYS A 289 18.95 -6.54 -5.89
C CYS A 289 18.54 -5.07 -5.75
N GLU A 290 19.41 -4.26 -5.14
CA GLU A 290 19.32 -2.81 -5.11
C GLU A 290 20.58 -2.20 -5.70
N PHE A 291 20.47 -1.11 -6.46
CA PHE A 291 21.61 -0.43 -7.07
C PHE A 291 21.29 1.02 -7.46
N GLN A 292 22.33 1.81 -7.76
CA GLN A 292 22.17 3.12 -8.39
C GLN A 292 22.29 2.99 -9.90
N THR A 293 21.39 3.59 -10.66
CA THR A 293 21.35 3.42 -12.13
C THR A 293 22.65 3.87 -12.81
N ARG A 294 23.39 4.82 -12.21
CA ARG A 294 24.69 5.27 -12.72
C ARG A 294 25.74 4.17 -12.82
N ASP A 295 25.62 3.10 -12.04
CA ASP A 295 26.53 1.96 -12.12
C ASP A 295 26.46 1.25 -13.48
N LEU A 296 25.30 1.33 -14.16
CA LEU A 296 25.03 0.64 -15.43
C LEU A 296 24.65 1.59 -16.57
N LEU A 297 24.30 2.84 -16.24
CA LEU A 297 23.86 3.87 -17.17
C LEU A 297 24.51 5.22 -16.77
N PRO A 298 25.82 5.41 -17.06
CA PRO A 298 26.56 6.59 -16.60
C PRO A 298 26.06 7.91 -17.16
N GLU A 299 25.51 7.89 -18.37
CA GLU A 299 24.99 9.07 -19.08
C GLU A 299 23.53 9.41 -18.72
N GLY A 300 22.86 8.55 -17.95
CA GLY A 300 21.47 8.75 -17.54
C GLY A 300 21.35 9.61 -16.28
N GLU A 301 20.12 10.05 -15.99
CA GLU A 301 19.86 10.61 -14.67
C GLU A 301 20.04 9.53 -13.58
N GLU A 302 20.51 9.95 -12.41
CA GLU A 302 20.69 9.02 -11.29
C GLU A 302 19.35 8.69 -10.65
N ALA A 303 19.05 7.41 -10.57
CA ALA A 303 17.93 6.85 -9.85
C ALA A 303 18.41 5.71 -8.94
N SER A 304 17.71 5.51 -7.84
CA SER A 304 17.82 4.29 -7.05
C SER A 304 16.83 3.28 -7.59
N ALA A 305 17.32 2.05 -7.83
CA ALA A 305 16.55 0.98 -8.43
C ALA A 305 16.52 -0.26 -7.52
N ILE A 306 15.35 -0.89 -7.44
CA ILE A 306 15.10 -2.15 -6.74
C ILE A 306 14.59 -3.15 -7.77
N ILE A 307 15.20 -4.33 -7.81
CA ILE A 307 14.73 -5.50 -8.56
C ILE A 307 14.20 -6.48 -7.52
N GLY A 308 12.92 -6.83 -7.62
CA GLY A 308 12.26 -7.78 -6.74
C GLY A 308 11.72 -8.99 -7.50
N ILE A 309 11.63 -10.11 -6.79
CA ILE A 309 10.93 -11.32 -7.22
C ILE A 309 9.54 -11.27 -6.64
N VAL A 310 8.54 -11.39 -7.51
CA VAL A 310 7.13 -11.50 -7.14
C VAL A 310 6.69 -12.94 -7.35
N GLY A 311 6.08 -13.57 -6.36
CA GLY A 311 5.42 -14.87 -6.49
C GLY A 311 3.90 -14.74 -6.42
N GLY A 312 3.16 -15.54 -7.20
CA GLY A 312 1.70 -15.62 -7.14
C GLY A 312 1.17 -16.87 -7.85
N SER A 313 -0.15 -16.94 -8.06
CA SER A 313 -0.83 -18.12 -8.62
C SER A 313 -0.32 -18.57 -10.00
N GLY A 314 0.24 -17.64 -10.78
CA GLY A 314 0.80 -17.89 -12.10
C GLY A 314 2.26 -18.34 -12.12
N GLY A 315 2.96 -18.37 -10.98
CA GLY A 315 4.42 -18.55 -10.88
C GLY A 315 5.12 -17.27 -10.41
N PHE A 316 6.32 -17.01 -10.94
CA PHE A 316 7.13 -15.86 -10.54
C PHE A 316 7.15 -14.76 -11.61
N GLN A 317 7.37 -13.52 -11.20
CA GLN A 317 7.64 -12.37 -12.07
C GLN A 317 8.79 -11.55 -11.50
N ILE A 318 9.42 -10.73 -12.34
CA ILE A 318 10.35 -9.70 -11.89
C ILE A 318 9.64 -8.36 -11.88
N GLU A 319 9.80 -7.65 -10.77
CA GLU A 319 9.34 -6.28 -10.60
C GLU A 319 10.56 -5.37 -10.49
N VAL A 320 10.59 -4.29 -11.26
CA VAL A 320 11.61 -3.25 -11.15
C VAL A 320 10.95 -1.97 -10.67
N ARG A 321 11.47 -1.40 -9.57
CA ARG A 321 11.02 -0.14 -8.99
C ARG A 321 12.12 0.89 -9.05
N LEU A 322 11.81 2.10 -9.52
CA LEU A 322 12.75 3.22 -9.54
C LEU A 322 12.16 4.45 -8.88
N ASN A 323 12.95 5.16 -8.08
CA ASN A 323 12.54 6.41 -7.45
C ASN A 323 12.40 7.59 -8.44
N ARG A 324 12.95 7.46 -9.66
CA ARG A 324 12.73 8.32 -10.83
C ARG A 324 13.13 7.61 -12.11
N ALA A 325 12.77 8.17 -13.28
CA ALA A 325 13.20 7.63 -14.55
C ALA A 325 14.61 8.15 -14.92
N PRO A 326 15.61 7.27 -15.13
CA PRO A 326 16.95 7.66 -15.58
C PRO A 326 17.01 7.99 -17.09
N LEU A 327 15.95 7.67 -17.84
CA LEU A 327 15.81 7.83 -19.29
C LEU A 327 14.40 8.35 -19.64
N ASP A 328 14.23 8.79 -20.88
CA ASP A 328 12.91 9.09 -21.45
C ASP A 328 11.99 7.86 -21.46
N GLU A 329 10.67 8.10 -21.37
CA GLU A 329 9.65 7.05 -21.23
C GLU A 329 9.75 5.95 -22.30
N GLU A 330 9.98 6.36 -23.56
CA GLU A 330 10.07 5.47 -24.70
C GLU A 330 11.27 4.53 -24.65
N ALA A 331 12.33 4.92 -23.93
CA ALA A 331 13.56 4.15 -23.77
C ALA A 331 13.55 3.25 -22.51
N MET A 332 12.69 3.54 -21.52
CA MET A 332 12.68 2.84 -20.23
C MET A 332 12.46 1.33 -20.38
N ALA A 333 11.44 0.91 -21.11
CA ALA A 333 11.11 -0.52 -21.24
C ALA A 333 12.24 -1.31 -21.92
N GLY A 334 12.85 -0.75 -22.98
CA GLY A 334 13.94 -1.39 -23.70
C GLY A 334 15.21 -1.52 -22.86
N TRP A 335 15.56 -0.48 -22.09
CA TRP A 335 16.70 -0.55 -21.16
C TRP A 335 16.46 -1.57 -20.05
N LEU A 336 15.27 -1.59 -19.45
CA LEU A 336 14.92 -2.55 -18.41
C LEU A 336 14.89 -3.99 -18.92
N GLU A 337 14.39 -4.23 -20.14
CA GLU A 337 14.46 -5.54 -20.78
C GLU A 337 15.91 -5.99 -21.01
N GLN A 338 16.80 -5.09 -21.45
CA GLN A 338 18.22 -5.40 -21.56
C GLN A 338 18.86 -5.69 -20.20
N LEU A 339 18.45 -4.96 -19.16
CA LEU A 339 18.94 -5.19 -17.81
C LEU A 339 18.53 -6.59 -17.34
N ILE A 340 17.23 -6.92 -17.32
CA ILE A 340 16.73 -8.16 -16.71
C ILE A 340 16.75 -9.37 -17.65
N GLY A 341 16.81 -9.18 -18.97
CA GLY A 341 16.76 -10.24 -19.99
C GLY A 341 15.35 -10.72 -20.36
N HIS A 342 14.31 -9.99 -19.96
CA HIS A 342 12.91 -10.32 -20.18
C HIS A 342 12.09 -9.07 -20.52
N PRO A 343 11.07 -9.15 -21.40
CA PRO A 343 10.21 -8.03 -21.70
C PRO A 343 9.45 -7.54 -20.46
N VAL A 344 9.38 -6.22 -20.31
CA VAL A 344 8.65 -5.57 -19.21
C VAL A 344 7.57 -4.61 -19.72
N ALA A 345 6.54 -4.41 -18.91
CA ALA A 345 5.54 -3.37 -19.12
C ALA A 345 5.51 -2.43 -17.92
N TYR A 346 5.19 -1.16 -18.15
CA TYR A 346 4.95 -0.21 -17.07
C TYR A 346 3.64 -0.57 -16.35
N VAL A 347 3.72 -0.80 -15.05
CA VAL A 347 2.58 -1.17 -14.21
C VAL A 347 2.61 -0.27 -12.98
N PRO A 348 2.00 0.93 -13.02
CA PRO A 348 1.95 1.80 -11.85
C PRO A 348 1.30 1.07 -10.67
N LEU A 349 1.67 1.44 -9.44
CA LEU A 349 1.05 0.84 -8.25
C LEU A 349 -0.47 1.09 -8.33
N PRO A 350 -1.29 0.03 -8.17
CA PRO A 350 -2.74 0.17 -8.18
C PRO A 350 -3.19 1.14 -7.10
N ALA A 351 -4.28 1.85 -7.40
CA ALA A 351 -4.83 2.89 -6.53
C ALA A 351 -5.12 2.37 -5.12
N PHE A 352 -5.71 1.16 -5.06
CA PHE A 352 -6.20 0.53 -3.84
C PHE A 352 -6.00 -0.99 -3.96
N VAL A 353 -4.97 -1.52 -3.28
CA VAL A 353 -4.86 -2.94 -2.92
C VAL A 353 -4.80 -2.98 -1.41
#